data_AF-A0AAE0ID60-F1
#
_entry.id   AF-A0AAE0ID60-F1
#
_cell.length_a   1.000
_cell.length_b   1.000
_cell.length_c   1.000
_cell.angle_alpha   90.00
_cell.angle_beta   90.00
_cell.angle_gamma   90.00
#
_symmetry.space_group_name_H-M   'P 1'
#
loop_
_entity.id
_entity.type
_entity.pdbx_description
1 polymer ?
#
loop_
_entity_poly.entity_id
_entity_poly.type
_entity_poly.pdbx_seq_one_letter_code
_entity_poly.pdbx_strand_id
1 'polypeptide(L)'
;MVVLKHLASGLMVAGVLASPTARTSDVTSRESNDIAADFVSQLIVNATQIEEEQEVVAKRSLLCSQSKSLVVNLGYAKYQGASNSTSGINSWKGVRYAAAPVGNLRWQPPRFPSLALNAPVTPATSFGPTCPQALPAVPNVPFIPGNEDCLFLNVYAPANAKNLPVLVWIHGGGYGYGDGTQDMTEIINANNKGFVVVAIQYRLGAFGFLASKEVRQEGVVNAGILDQAFALVWIKQFICQFGGDPSSVTISGESAGASSVMYHDLAVNGGLGSLLFDQSIAASPYLPFQYKYDAAVPTSKYYAFSAAAGCPSTGDVFDCLVSKDTDTLQQANFAVTQQSSYGYWAFYPVTDNAYIMNLPTGQLNGKRVNGKKLLVGHNANEGPLFVPPTITTEADLIGWLHVEFPNLSDAQISSILAANPNSAPTNPSGPRFETNGLNTPPGANAVNVSQDANGQQQRGNNIHAEATFVCPSYWMASAYASPSKSAWHYQYSVPFAWHGTDVAAYFGPQTPNQSNDFVLAFRKIWGNFVTGGNPSISNVVANGAGAANPNAPNGASAWPAWNDAAPKLLNLNETGGTPYTFVTQWGVPVTQFAEPGLQNAISVAPADTWEGGRGARCAFYKALAPSIPA
;
A
#
# COMPACT_ATOMS: atom_id res chain seq x y z
N MET A 1 -26.72 13.52 19.67
CA MET A 1 -25.76 14.18 20.58
C MET A 1 -25.82 13.66 22.03
N VAL A 2 -26.93 13.08 22.51
CA VAL A 2 -27.03 12.56 23.90
C VAL A 2 -26.53 11.11 24.07
N VAL A 3 -26.57 10.27 23.03
CA VAL A 3 -26.11 8.86 23.10
C VAL A 3 -24.58 8.73 22.96
N LEU A 4 -23.89 9.67 22.29
CA LEU A 4 -22.42 9.66 22.18
C LEU A 4 -21.69 9.97 23.52
N LYS A 5 -22.38 10.57 24.51
CA LYS A 5 -21.81 10.73 25.85
C LYS A 5 -21.66 9.40 26.59
N HIS A 6 -22.43 8.37 26.25
CA HIS A 6 -22.22 7.02 26.79
C HIS A 6 -21.16 6.22 26.01
N LEU A 7 -20.98 6.48 24.71
CA LEU A 7 -19.92 5.86 23.90
C LEU A 7 -18.50 6.25 24.35
N ALA A 8 -18.28 7.49 24.79
CA ALA A 8 -16.98 7.93 25.30
C ALA A 8 -16.72 7.51 26.77
N SER A 9 -17.76 7.21 27.56
CA SER A 9 -17.64 6.93 29.00
C SER A 9 -17.84 5.47 29.37
N GLY A 10 -18.51 4.67 28.54
CA GLY A 10 -18.81 3.26 28.79
C GLY A 10 -17.70 2.30 28.36
N LEU A 11 -17.10 2.51 27.18
CA LEU A 11 -16.01 1.64 26.68
C LEU A 11 -14.62 2.06 27.16
N MET A 12 -14.38 3.34 27.47
CA MET A 12 -13.10 3.79 28.01
C MET A 12 -12.81 3.25 29.42
N VAL A 13 -13.81 2.70 30.11
CA VAL A 13 -13.67 2.14 31.45
C VAL A 13 -13.48 0.61 31.43
N ALA A 14 -13.70 -0.07 30.29
CA ALA A 14 -13.71 -1.54 30.23
C ALA A 14 -12.55 -2.19 29.44
N GLY A 15 -11.60 -1.43 28.89
CA GLY A 15 -10.46 -1.95 28.13
C GLY A 15 -9.10 -1.55 28.71
N VAL A 16 -8.58 -2.36 29.64
CA VAL A 16 -7.16 -2.50 30.03
C VAL A 16 -6.47 -1.25 30.63
N LEU A 17 -6.72 -1.00 31.92
CA LEU A 17 -5.72 -0.42 32.82
C LEU A 17 -4.65 -1.49 33.13
N ALA A 18 -3.61 -1.60 32.30
CA ALA A 18 -2.36 -2.22 32.74
C ALA A 18 -1.61 -1.19 33.61
N SER A 19 -1.81 -1.27 34.93
CA SER A 19 -1.02 -0.51 35.91
C SER A 19 0.45 -0.96 35.87
N PRO A 20 1.42 -0.05 36.07
CA PRO A 20 2.83 -0.41 36.18
C PRO A 20 3.11 -0.86 37.61
N THR A 21 3.14 -2.16 37.87
CA THR A 21 3.67 -2.69 39.13
C THR A 21 4.73 -3.74 38.88
N ALA A 22 5.90 -3.44 39.44
CA ALA A 22 7.12 -4.22 39.61
C ALA A 22 7.06 -5.73 39.35
N ARG A 23 8.10 -6.23 38.67
CA ARG A 23 8.52 -7.63 38.69
C ARG A 23 8.59 -8.13 40.13
N THR A 24 7.67 -9.01 40.51
CA THR A 24 7.88 -9.99 41.57
C THR A 24 7.52 -11.35 41.05
N SER A 25 8.47 -12.27 41.20
CA SER A 25 8.41 -13.67 40.86
C SER A 25 7.26 -14.38 41.57
N ASP A 26 6.31 -14.90 40.81
CA ASP A 26 5.69 -16.19 41.16
C ASP A 26 5.21 -16.92 39.91
N VAL A 27 5.62 -18.18 39.78
CA VAL A 27 5.41 -19.03 38.61
C VAL A 27 4.32 -20.02 38.97
N THR A 28 3.09 -19.81 38.51
CA THR A 28 2.12 -20.89 38.24
C THR A 28 0.95 -20.37 37.38
N SER A 29 0.64 -21.10 36.30
CA SER A 29 -0.30 -20.82 35.19
C SER A 29 0.18 -19.83 34.10
N ARG A 30 1.00 -20.31 33.17
CA ARG A 30 1.26 -19.63 31.89
C ARG A 30 0.07 -19.84 30.96
N GLU A 31 -0.91 -18.94 31.04
CA GLU A 31 -1.61 -18.52 29.82
C GLU A 31 -0.56 -17.91 28.86
N SER A 32 -0.74 -18.09 27.56
CA SER A 32 0.24 -17.77 26.53
C SER A 32 0.76 -16.32 26.59
N ASN A 33 2.03 -16.10 26.92
CA ASN A 33 2.73 -14.79 26.89
C ASN A 33 3.00 -14.27 25.45
N ASP A 34 2.11 -14.49 24.49
CA ASP A 34 2.32 -14.08 23.10
C ASP A 34 1.71 -12.69 22.84
N ILE A 35 2.54 -11.64 23.01
CA ILE A 35 2.15 -10.23 22.85
C ILE A 35 1.44 -9.96 21.51
N ALA A 36 1.93 -10.54 20.42
CA ALA A 36 1.38 -10.30 19.09
C ALA A 36 0.01 -10.98 18.94
N ALA A 37 -0.11 -12.24 19.35
CA ALA A 37 -1.37 -12.98 19.29
C ALA A 37 -2.44 -12.37 20.20
N ASP A 38 -2.05 -11.92 21.40
CA ASP A 38 -2.92 -11.24 22.36
C ASP A 38 -3.42 -9.92 21.79
N PHE A 39 -2.53 -9.11 21.20
CA PHE A 39 -2.91 -7.87 20.54
C PHE A 39 -3.91 -8.11 19.40
N VAL A 40 -3.64 -9.07 18.52
CA VAL A 40 -4.55 -9.40 17.40
C VAL A 40 -5.90 -9.88 17.92
N SER A 41 -5.93 -10.69 18.97
CA SER A 41 -7.17 -11.16 19.60
C SER A 41 -7.97 -10.01 20.20
N GLN A 42 -7.32 -9.10 20.92
CA GLN A 42 -7.97 -7.89 21.48
C GLN A 42 -8.46 -6.95 20.37
N LEU A 43 -7.69 -6.80 19.29
CA LEU A 43 -8.09 -6.01 18.13
C LEU A 43 -9.39 -6.52 17.52
N ILE A 44 -9.53 -7.84 17.35
CA ILE A 44 -10.75 -8.49 16.83
C ILE A 44 -11.92 -8.27 17.79
N VAL A 45 -11.73 -8.49 19.09
CA VAL A 45 -12.78 -8.28 20.11
C VAL A 45 -13.27 -6.83 20.08
N ASN A 46 -12.36 -5.87 20.09
CA ASN A 46 -12.71 -4.45 20.08
C ASN A 46 -13.46 -4.06 18.80
N ALA A 47 -12.98 -4.50 17.63
CA ALA A 47 -13.64 -4.22 16.35
C ALA A 47 -15.05 -4.83 16.30
N THR A 48 -15.23 -6.03 16.85
CA THR A 48 -16.53 -6.73 16.88
C THR A 48 -17.52 -5.98 17.76
N GLN A 49 -17.10 -5.55 18.96
CA GLN A 49 -17.93 -4.76 19.85
C GLN A 49 -18.35 -3.43 19.20
N ILE A 50 -17.42 -2.75 18.51
CA ILE A 50 -17.71 -1.51 17.78
C ILE A 50 -18.77 -1.76 16.70
N GLU A 51 -18.65 -2.84 15.92
CA GLU A 51 -19.61 -3.20 14.87
C GLU A 51 -21.01 -3.47 15.45
N GLU A 52 -21.11 -4.25 16.53
CA GLU A 52 -22.37 -4.53 17.23
C GLU A 52 -23.04 -3.25 17.75
N GLU A 53 -22.26 -2.35 18.35
CA GLU A 53 -22.77 -1.05 18.80
C GLU A 53 -23.26 -0.18 17.64
N GLN A 54 -22.54 -0.20 16.52
CA GLN A 54 -22.91 0.54 15.31
C GLN A 54 -24.21 0.04 14.70
N GLU A 55 -24.45 -1.28 14.69
CA GLU A 55 -25.73 -1.81 14.26
C GLU A 55 -26.88 -1.29 15.13
N VAL A 56 -26.67 -1.19 16.45
CA VAL A 56 -27.68 -0.64 17.38
C VAL A 56 -27.92 0.84 17.09
N VAL A 57 -26.87 1.61 16.83
CA VAL A 57 -26.96 3.04 16.47
C VAL A 57 -27.68 3.24 15.13
N ALA A 58 -27.36 2.42 14.12
CA ALA A 58 -27.99 2.42 12.81
C ALA A 58 -29.49 2.07 12.90
N LYS A 59 -29.85 1.03 13.68
CA LYS A 59 -31.25 0.68 13.99
C LYS A 59 -32.01 1.85 14.64
N ARG A 60 -31.32 2.74 15.34
CA ARG A 60 -31.88 3.96 15.97
C ARG A 60 -31.90 5.18 15.05
N SER A 61 -31.53 5.04 13.76
CA SER A 61 -31.48 6.14 12.77
C SER A 61 -30.58 7.32 13.20
N LEU A 62 -29.58 7.07 14.05
CA LEU A 62 -28.57 8.06 14.38
C LEU A 62 -27.57 8.16 13.23
N LEU A 63 -27.47 9.34 12.62
CA LEU A 63 -26.69 9.55 11.41
C LEU A 63 -25.29 10.08 11.74
N CYS A 64 -24.28 9.49 11.12
CA CYS A 64 -22.92 10.03 11.11
C CYS A 64 -22.92 11.38 10.41
N SER A 65 -22.39 12.41 11.06
CA SER A 65 -22.41 13.77 10.55
C SER A 65 -21.32 14.62 11.16
N GLN A 66 -20.79 15.56 10.38
CA GLN A 66 -19.87 16.56 10.87
C GLN A 66 -20.51 17.54 11.86
N SER A 67 -19.73 17.97 12.85
CA SER A 67 -20.09 19.15 13.66
C SER A 67 -20.01 20.43 12.82
N LYS A 68 -20.98 21.33 12.96
CA LYS A 68 -20.92 22.67 12.35
C LYS A 68 -19.71 23.49 12.82
N SER A 69 -19.20 23.24 14.03
CA SER A 69 -18.00 23.90 14.54
C SER A 69 -16.71 23.29 14.00
N LEU A 70 -16.77 22.16 13.29
CA LEU A 70 -15.61 21.32 12.90
C LEU A 70 -14.74 20.86 14.08
N VAL A 71 -15.26 20.97 15.31
CA VAL A 71 -14.68 20.32 16.49
C VAL A 71 -15.18 18.89 16.57
N VAL A 72 -14.24 17.94 16.57
CA VAL A 72 -14.49 16.52 16.85
C VAL A 72 -13.98 16.17 18.24
N ASN A 73 -14.72 15.34 18.96
CA ASN A 73 -14.36 14.91 20.32
C ASN A 73 -14.21 13.39 20.34
N LEU A 74 -12.97 12.93 20.34
CA LEU A 74 -12.63 11.51 20.29
C LEU A 74 -12.64 10.84 21.68
N GLY A 75 -13.10 11.57 22.70
CA GLY A 75 -13.11 11.13 24.10
C GLY A 75 -11.74 11.27 24.78
N TYR A 76 -10.64 10.97 24.08
CA TYR A 76 -9.28 11.16 24.60
C TYR A 76 -8.68 12.53 24.23
N ALA A 77 -9.17 13.16 23.16
CA ALA A 77 -8.75 14.48 22.70
C ALA A 77 -9.85 15.18 21.88
N LYS A 78 -9.73 16.50 21.73
CA LYS A 78 -10.61 17.32 20.89
C LYS A 78 -9.81 18.01 19.80
N TYR A 79 -10.27 17.93 18.55
CA TYR A 79 -9.57 18.50 17.40
C TYR A 79 -10.45 19.50 16.65
N GLN A 80 -9.90 20.65 16.29
CA GLN A 80 -10.52 21.66 15.44
C GLN A 80 -9.99 21.53 14.00
N GLY A 81 -10.86 21.16 13.06
CA GLY A 81 -10.52 21.12 11.64
C GLY A 81 -10.57 22.49 10.97
N ALA A 82 -10.16 22.53 9.70
CA ALA A 82 -10.24 23.69 8.82
C ALA A 82 -11.19 23.44 7.64
N SER A 83 -11.94 24.46 7.25
CA SER A 83 -12.77 24.47 6.03
C SER A 83 -12.04 25.21 4.93
N ASN A 84 -12.02 24.65 3.72
CA ASN A 84 -11.62 25.36 2.51
C ASN A 84 -12.88 25.64 1.66
N SER A 85 -13.29 26.90 1.54
CA SER A 85 -14.49 27.29 0.79
C SER A 85 -14.33 27.14 -0.73
N THR A 86 -13.11 27.26 -1.25
CA THR A 86 -12.81 27.12 -2.68
C THR A 86 -12.99 25.68 -3.14
N SER A 87 -12.45 24.71 -2.40
CA SER A 87 -12.67 23.29 -2.70
C SER A 87 -13.98 22.77 -2.12
N GLY A 88 -14.52 23.42 -1.09
CA GLY A 88 -15.65 22.96 -0.28
C GLY A 88 -15.36 21.63 0.43
N ILE A 89 -14.11 21.46 0.89
CA ILE A 89 -13.60 20.31 1.65
C ILE A 89 -13.17 20.80 3.04
N ASN A 90 -13.59 20.05 4.05
CA ASN A 90 -13.10 20.16 5.43
C ASN A 90 -11.94 19.19 5.65
N SER A 91 -10.95 19.61 6.42
CA SER A 91 -9.78 18.78 6.74
C SER A 91 -9.44 18.82 8.22
N TRP A 92 -8.97 17.68 8.73
CA TRP A 92 -8.37 17.52 10.04
C TRP A 92 -7.03 16.83 9.84
N LYS A 93 -5.95 17.62 9.86
CA LYS A 93 -4.59 17.15 9.65
C LYS A 93 -3.89 16.96 10.99
N GLY A 94 -3.12 15.89 11.14
CA GLY A 94 -2.37 15.61 12.36
C GLY A 94 -3.24 15.13 13.53
N VAL A 95 -4.27 14.32 13.26
CA VAL A 95 -5.08 13.68 14.32
C VAL A 95 -4.32 12.47 14.85
N ARG A 96 -3.98 12.47 16.14
CA ARG A 96 -3.27 11.34 16.77
C ARG A 96 -4.21 10.16 16.92
N TYR A 97 -3.90 9.01 16.33
CA TYR A 97 -4.71 7.80 16.48
C TYR A 97 -4.10 6.80 17.48
N ALA A 98 -2.80 6.86 17.74
CA ALA A 98 -2.11 6.04 18.72
C ALA A 98 -1.12 6.83 19.59
N ALA A 99 -0.80 6.29 20.77
CA ALA A 99 0.25 6.83 21.63
C ALA A 99 1.60 6.85 20.90
N ALA A 100 2.45 7.84 21.19
CA ALA A 100 3.78 7.95 20.60
C ALA A 100 4.60 6.68 20.88
N PRO A 101 5.09 5.94 19.87
CA PRO A 101 5.83 4.68 20.04
C PRO A 101 7.30 4.90 20.44
N VAL A 102 7.54 5.73 21.44
CA VAL A 102 8.87 6.12 21.93
C VAL A 102 9.30 5.34 23.17
N GLY A 103 10.62 5.24 23.40
CA GLY A 103 11.18 4.59 24.59
C GLY A 103 10.67 3.15 24.74
N ASN A 104 10.06 2.84 25.90
CA ASN A 104 9.53 1.50 26.19
C ASN A 104 8.35 1.08 25.29
N LEU A 105 7.87 1.94 24.38
CA LEU A 105 6.89 1.59 23.35
C LEU A 105 7.49 1.27 21.98
N ARG A 106 8.82 1.35 21.85
CA ARG A 106 9.51 0.86 20.65
C ARG A 106 9.24 -0.62 20.48
N TRP A 107 8.89 -0.99 19.24
CA TRP A 107 8.53 -2.36 18.85
C TRP A 107 7.38 -2.98 19.67
N GLN A 108 6.58 -2.17 20.37
CA GLN A 108 5.35 -2.63 21.01
C GLN A 108 4.15 -2.44 20.08
N PRO A 109 3.05 -3.20 20.28
CA PRO A 109 1.79 -2.94 19.60
C PRO A 109 1.31 -1.49 19.85
N PRO A 110 0.65 -0.84 18.86
CA PRO A 110 0.06 0.47 19.06
C PRO A 110 -1.04 0.41 20.13
N ARG A 111 -1.22 1.51 20.86
CA ARG A 111 -2.26 1.67 21.88
C ARG A 111 -2.90 3.03 21.80
N PHE A 112 -4.11 3.17 22.34
CA PHE A 112 -4.78 4.47 22.37
C PHE A 112 -3.95 5.53 23.13
N PRO A 113 -4.02 6.81 22.72
CA PRO A 113 -3.41 7.88 23.47
C PRO A 113 -3.99 7.97 24.88
N SER A 114 -3.19 8.46 25.84
CA SER A 114 -3.65 8.74 27.20
C SER A 114 -4.85 9.69 27.19
N LEU A 115 -5.81 9.47 28.09
CA LEU A 115 -7.01 10.29 28.20
C LEU A 115 -6.66 11.71 28.63
N ALA A 116 -7.07 12.69 27.83
CA ALA A 116 -6.92 14.10 28.12
C ALA A 116 -8.29 14.79 28.16
N LEU A 117 -9.18 14.33 29.05
CA LEU A 117 -10.59 14.77 29.12
C LEU A 117 -10.77 16.29 29.28
N ASN A 118 -9.81 16.94 29.93
CA ASN A 118 -9.80 18.39 30.18
C ASN A 118 -8.83 19.17 29.27
N ALA A 119 -8.24 18.53 28.26
CA ALA A 119 -7.33 19.22 27.35
C ALA A 119 -8.06 20.29 26.51
N PRO A 120 -7.38 21.40 26.16
CA PRO A 120 -7.90 22.36 25.22
C PRO A 120 -8.10 21.72 23.84
N VAL A 121 -8.93 22.35 23.00
CA VAL A 121 -9.12 21.91 21.62
C VAL A 121 -7.83 22.13 20.84
N THR A 122 -7.29 21.07 20.24
CA THR A 122 -6.06 21.11 19.44
C THR A 122 -6.39 21.50 17.98
N PRO A 123 -5.74 22.51 17.40
CA PRO A 123 -5.86 22.79 15.97
C PRO A 123 -5.31 21.61 15.14
N ALA A 124 -6.14 21.06 14.25
CA ALA A 124 -5.80 19.98 13.32
C ALA A 124 -5.67 20.54 11.90
N THR A 125 -4.80 21.54 11.72
CA THR A 125 -4.64 22.29 10.46
C THR A 125 -3.31 22.04 9.76
N SER A 126 -2.42 21.27 10.38
CA SER A 126 -1.09 20.94 9.88
C SER A 126 -0.85 19.45 9.99
N PHE A 127 -0.06 18.89 9.08
CA PHE A 127 0.30 17.48 9.13
C PHE A 127 1.12 17.16 10.40
N GLY A 128 0.97 15.92 10.89
CA GLY A 128 1.84 15.39 11.93
C GLY A 128 3.26 15.14 11.41
N PRO A 129 4.23 14.87 12.30
CA PRO A 129 5.59 14.52 11.90
C PRO A 129 5.64 13.25 11.04
N THR A 130 6.57 13.20 10.09
CA THR A 130 6.91 11.99 9.35
C THR A 130 7.65 11.00 10.24
N CYS A 131 7.37 9.71 10.07
CA CYS A 131 8.09 8.66 10.80
C CYS A 131 9.59 8.62 10.43
N PRO A 132 10.45 8.07 11.29
CA PRO A 132 11.83 7.82 10.91
C PRO A 132 11.91 6.89 9.71
N GLN A 133 12.74 7.23 8.73
CA GLN A 133 12.77 6.59 7.43
C GLN A 133 14.17 6.54 6.83
N ALA A 134 14.34 5.73 5.80
CA ALA A 134 15.55 5.67 4.98
C ALA A 134 15.15 5.53 3.51
N LEU A 135 15.90 6.15 2.62
CA LEU A 135 15.80 5.88 1.17
C LEU A 135 16.32 4.48 0.85
N PRO A 136 15.88 3.86 -0.27
CA PRO A 136 16.35 2.53 -0.66
C PRO A 136 17.87 2.54 -0.89
N ALA A 137 18.47 1.35 -0.92
CA ALA A 137 19.89 1.18 -1.18
C ALA A 137 20.21 1.53 -2.64
N VAL A 138 20.58 2.79 -2.89
CA VAL A 138 21.10 3.28 -4.17
C VAL A 138 22.20 4.31 -3.91
N PRO A 139 23.15 4.52 -4.85
CA PRO A 139 24.28 5.41 -4.60
C PRO A 139 23.86 6.85 -4.25
N ASN A 140 24.59 7.47 -3.32
CA ASN A 140 24.54 8.90 -3.00
C ASN A 140 23.18 9.43 -2.49
N VAL A 141 22.38 8.60 -1.81
CA VAL A 141 21.14 9.07 -1.18
C VAL A 141 21.39 9.78 0.15
N PRO A 142 20.64 10.87 0.46
CA PRO A 142 20.78 11.56 1.74
C PRO A 142 20.11 10.77 2.88
N PHE A 143 20.60 11.02 4.11
CA PHE A 143 19.88 10.70 5.33
C PHE A 143 18.68 11.65 5.49
N ILE A 144 17.52 11.12 5.88
CA ILE A 144 16.29 11.90 6.11
C ILE A 144 15.86 11.70 7.56
N PRO A 145 15.97 12.74 8.42
CA PRO A 145 15.51 12.64 9.80
C PRO A 145 13.98 12.55 9.85
N GLY A 146 13.47 11.77 10.80
CA GLY A 146 12.06 11.70 11.15
C GLY A 146 11.85 11.77 12.66
N ASN A 147 10.60 11.56 13.09
CA ASN A 147 10.21 11.61 14.50
C ASN A 147 9.46 10.33 14.86
N GLU A 148 9.90 9.63 15.91
CA GLU A 148 9.20 8.42 16.40
C GLU A 148 7.77 8.71 16.87
N ASP A 149 7.49 9.93 17.34
CA ASP A 149 6.13 10.40 17.55
C ASP A 149 5.47 10.78 16.22
N CYS A 150 5.05 9.77 15.46
CA CYS A 150 4.51 9.93 14.11
C CYS A 150 3.17 9.24 13.83
N LEU A 151 2.53 8.58 14.83
CA LEU A 151 1.26 7.85 14.62
C LEU A 151 0.04 8.78 14.55
N PHE A 152 -0.03 9.51 13.44
CA PHE A 152 -1.08 10.46 13.09
C PHE A 152 -1.82 10.05 11.81
N LEU A 153 -3.03 10.56 11.64
CA LEU A 153 -3.79 10.45 10.41
C LEU A 153 -4.38 11.80 10.01
N ASN A 154 -4.82 11.88 8.76
CA ASN A 154 -5.41 13.05 8.16
C ASN A 154 -6.78 12.69 7.59
N VAL A 155 -7.81 13.46 7.90
CA VAL A 155 -9.17 13.25 7.38
C VAL A 155 -9.53 14.39 6.44
N TYR A 156 -9.97 14.06 5.24
CA TYR A 156 -10.54 14.98 4.25
C TYR A 156 -12.00 14.59 4.00
N ALA A 157 -12.91 15.53 4.15
CA ALA A 157 -14.33 15.26 4.00
C ALA A 157 -15.05 16.43 3.33
N PRO A 158 -16.05 16.17 2.47
CA PRO A 158 -16.93 17.21 1.95
C PRO A 158 -17.54 18.08 3.05
N ALA A 159 -17.78 19.36 2.74
CA ALA A 159 -18.58 20.20 3.62
C ALA A 159 -19.98 19.57 3.82
N ASN A 160 -20.39 19.41 5.09
CA ASN A 160 -21.65 18.76 5.47
C ASN A 160 -21.72 17.25 5.18
N ALA A 161 -20.58 16.54 5.13
CA ALA A 161 -20.59 15.08 4.94
C ALA A 161 -21.49 14.40 5.98
N LYS A 162 -22.27 13.44 5.51
CA LYS A 162 -23.22 12.68 6.29
C LYS A 162 -23.31 11.26 5.76
N ASN A 163 -22.89 10.31 6.58
CA ASN A 163 -22.91 8.88 6.27
C ASN A 163 -22.33 8.53 4.89
N LEU A 164 -21.18 9.12 4.53
CA LEU A 164 -20.51 8.86 3.26
C LEU A 164 -19.55 7.66 3.38
N PRO A 165 -19.38 6.84 2.33
CA PRO A 165 -18.30 5.84 2.26
C PRO A 165 -16.94 6.42 2.62
N VAL A 166 -16.06 5.58 3.16
CA VAL A 166 -14.72 5.97 3.61
C VAL A 166 -13.67 5.29 2.73
N LEU A 167 -12.80 6.07 2.11
CA LEU A 167 -11.57 5.62 1.46
C LEU A 167 -10.41 5.80 2.43
N VAL A 168 -9.63 4.75 2.68
CA VAL A 168 -8.47 4.79 3.57
C VAL A 168 -7.20 4.62 2.76
N TRP A 169 -6.34 5.62 2.72
CA TRP A 169 -5.07 5.60 1.99
C TRP A 169 -3.91 5.16 2.88
N ILE A 170 -3.24 4.10 2.45
CA ILE A 170 -1.99 3.58 3.01
C ILE A 170 -0.88 3.87 2.01
N HIS A 171 0.07 4.74 2.39
CA HIS A 171 1.13 5.17 1.49
C HIS A 171 2.16 4.05 1.22
N GLY A 172 2.76 4.10 0.02
CA GLY A 172 3.89 3.26 -0.39
C GLY A 172 5.24 3.72 0.15
N GLY A 173 6.32 3.28 -0.51
CA GLY A 173 7.71 3.60 -0.17
C GLY A 173 8.50 2.43 0.45
N GLY A 174 8.23 1.21 -0.01
CA GLY A 174 9.04 0.03 0.31
C GLY A 174 9.14 -0.33 1.80
N TYR A 175 8.17 0.11 2.62
CA TYR A 175 8.15 -0.02 4.08
C TYR A 175 9.22 0.77 4.84
N GLY A 176 10.11 1.48 4.14
CA GLY A 176 11.19 2.26 4.76
C GLY A 176 11.14 3.76 4.49
N TYR A 177 10.28 4.22 3.59
CA TYR A 177 10.12 5.62 3.18
C TYR A 177 8.64 5.96 2.96
N GLY A 178 8.30 7.25 2.98
CA GLY A 178 6.99 7.76 2.60
C GLY A 178 6.18 8.37 3.75
N ASP A 179 5.05 8.97 3.40
CA ASP A 179 4.12 9.57 4.34
C ASP A 179 2.68 9.67 3.78
N GLY A 180 1.74 9.98 4.66
CA GLY A 180 0.32 10.18 4.42
C GLY A 180 -0.07 11.66 4.28
N THR A 181 0.82 12.50 3.74
CA THR A 181 0.54 13.94 3.50
C THR A 181 -0.11 14.25 2.16
N GLN A 182 -0.37 13.21 1.34
CA GLN A 182 -1.06 13.33 0.05
C GLN A 182 -2.36 14.16 0.17
N ASP A 183 -2.54 15.12 -0.73
CA ASP A 183 -3.78 15.88 -0.84
C ASP A 183 -4.85 15.01 -1.51
N MET A 184 -5.99 14.90 -0.84
CA MET A 184 -7.13 14.09 -1.27
C MET A 184 -8.23 14.93 -1.93
N THR A 185 -8.00 16.23 -2.10
CA THR A 185 -9.02 17.17 -2.60
C THR A 185 -9.47 16.83 -4.03
N GLU A 186 -8.53 16.53 -4.92
CA GLU A 186 -8.82 16.31 -6.34
C GLU A 186 -9.68 15.06 -6.59
N ILE A 187 -9.37 13.94 -5.92
CA ILE A 187 -10.15 12.70 -6.05
C ILE A 187 -11.58 12.87 -5.49
N ILE A 188 -11.75 13.60 -4.38
CA ILE A 188 -13.07 13.85 -3.78
C ILE A 188 -13.91 14.71 -4.73
N ASN A 189 -13.32 15.78 -5.29
CA ASN A 189 -14.01 16.69 -6.20
C ASN A 189 -14.40 16.02 -7.51
N ALA A 190 -13.50 15.22 -8.10
CA ALA A 190 -13.79 14.45 -9.32
C ALA A 190 -14.97 13.48 -9.13
N ASN A 191 -15.25 13.07 -7.88
CA ASN A 191 -16.30 12.11 -7.54
C ASN A 191 -17.52 12.74 -6.87
N ASN A 192 -17.85 13.98 -7.25
CA ASN A 192 -19.04 14.69 -6.78
C ASN A 192 -19.14 14.74 -5.25
N LYS A 193 -17.99 14.72 -4.55
CA LYS A 193 -17.93 14.73 -3.09
C LYS A 193 -18.61 13.52 -2.44
N GLY A 194 -18.51 12.35 -3.08
CA GLY A 194 -19.24 11.14 -2.68
C GLY A 194 -18.66 10.36 -1.49
N PHE A 195 -17.46 10.67 -1.00
CA PHE A 195 -16.80 9.92 0.07
C PHE A 195 -15.88 10.78 0.94
N VAL A 196 -15.56 10.27 2.13
CA VAL A 196 -14.52 10.77 3.05
C VAL A 196 -13.22 10.03 2.77
N VAL A 197 -12.08 10.71 2.90
CA VAL A 197 -10.76 10.08 2.77
C VAL A 197 -9.98 10.19 4.07
N VAL A 198 -9.34 9.10 4.50
CA VAL A 198 -8.43 9.05 5.64
C VAL A 198 -7.05 8.60 5.17
N ALA A 199 -6.02 9.44 5.32
CA ALA A 199 -4.63 9.08 5.04
C ALA A 199 -3.89 8.82 6.36
N ILE A 200 -3.21 7.69 6.48
CA ILE A 200 -2.58 7.26 7.74
C ILE A 200 -1.05 7.28 7.64
N GLN A 201 -0.38 7.65 8.74
CA GLN A 201 1.02 7.33 8.99
C GLN A 201 1.12 5.95 9.67
N TYR A 202 2.22 5.23 9.42
CA TYR A 202 2.60 4.01 10.15
C TYR A 202 4.12 3.95 10.32
N ARG A 203 4.63 3.22 11.33
CA ARG A 203 6.09 3.10 11.54
C ARG A 203 6.77 2.44 10.34
N LEU A 204 7.97 2.94 9.98
CA LEU A 204 8.76 2.50 8.83
C LEU A 204 10.13 1.96 9.25
N GLY A 205 10.82 1.29 8.33
CA GLY A 205 12.19 0.79 8.48
C GLY A 205 12.35 -0.08 9.74
N ALA A 206 13.49 0.06 10.41
CA ALA A 206 13.76 -0.63 11.68
C ALA A 206 12.76 -0.27 12.80
N PHE A 207 12.03 0.84 12.72
CA PHE A 207 11.06 1.20 13.75
C PHE A 207 9.73 0.44 13.58
N GLY A 208 9.39 0.08 12.34
CA GLY A 208 8.16 -0.64 12.00
C GLY A 208 8.33 -2.14 11.76
N PHE A 209 9.50 -2.57 11.31
CA PHE A 209 9.71 -3.89 10.69
C PHE A 209 11.01 -4.58 11.14
N LEU A 210 11.52 -4.23 12.33
CA LEU A 210 12.63 -4.98 12.93
C LEU A 210 12.15 -6.37 13.31
N ALA A 211 12.82 -7.41 12.82
CA ALA A 211 12.37 -8.78 12.98
C ALA A 211 13.51 -9.67 13.49
N SER A 212 13.25 -10.35 14.60
CA SER A 212 14.04 -11.46 15.10
C SER A 212 13.19 -12.25 16.08
N LYS A 213 13.72 -13.40 16.55
CA LYS A 213 13.09 -14.13 17.65
C LYS A 213 12.95 -13.27 18.92
N GLU A 214 13.97 -12.50 19.25
CA GLU A 214 13.99 -11.64 20.45
C GLU A 214 12.94 -10.53 20.36
N VAL A 215 12.86 -9.84 19.21
CA VAL A 215 11.83 -8.79 19.00
C VAL A 215 10.41 -9.37 19.11
N ARG A 216 10.18 -10.59 18.62
CA ARG A 216 8.88 -11.27 18.71
C ARG A 216 8.51 -11.71 20.13
N GLN A 217 9.50 -11.92 20.98
CA GLN A 217 9.33 -12.32 22.39
C GLN A 217 9.06 -11.10 23.28
N GLU A 218 9.80 -10.02 23.08
CA GLU A 218 9.70 -8.79 23.89
C GLU A 218 8.68 -7.79 23.35
N GLY A 219 8.21 -7.95 22.10
CA GLY A 219 7.27 -7.05 21.42
C GLY A 219 6.68 -7.64 20.13
N VAL A 220 6.68 -6.87 19.05
CA VAL A 220 6.11 -7.23 17.73
C VAL A 220 7.05 -6.91 16.56
N VAL A 221 7.08 -7.79 15.56
CA VAL A 221 7.98 -7.73 14.38
C VAL A 221 7.38 -7.01 13.15
N ASN A 222 6.06 -6.85 13.12
CA ASN A 222 5.31 -6.16 12.07
C ASN A 222 4.60 -4.93 12.63
N ALA A 223 5.29 -4.16 13.47
CA ALA A 223 4.73 -3.02 14.19
C ALA A 223 4.03 -2.02 13.24
N GLY A 224 4.60 -1.78 12.06
CA GLY A 224 3.99 -0.93 11.02
C GLY A 224 2.67 -1.47 10.45
N ILE A 225 2.51 -2.78 10.24
CA ILE A 225 1.23 -3.38 9.82
C ILE A 225 0.19 -3.30 10.94
N LEU A 226 0.62 -3.49 12.19
CA LEU A 226 -0.26 -3.40 13.35
C LEU A 226 -0.70 -1.96 13.61
N ASP A 227 0.14 -0.96 13.32
CA ASP A 227 -0.24 0.47 13.31
C ASP A 227 -1.39 0.73 12.33
N GLN A 228 -1.30 0.19 11.12
CA GLN A 228 -2.35 0.30 10.10
C GLN A 228 -3.65 -0.39 10.54
N ALA A 229 -3.57 -1.62 11.06
CA ALA A 229 -4.73 -2.34 11.57
C ALA A 229 -5.41 -1.59 12.74
N PHE A 230 -4.61 -0.98 13.62
CA PHE A 230 -5.11 -0.17 14.72
C PHE A 230 -5.75 1.13 14.24
N ALA A 231 -5.22 1.76 13.17
CA ALA A 231 -5.86 2.89 12.52
C ALA A 231 -7.22 2.51 11.89
N LEU A 232 -7.37 1.29 11.35
CA LEU A 232 -8.67 0.81 10.86
C LEU A 232 -9.70 0.65 12.00
N VAL A 233 -9.28 0.16 13.18
CA VAL A 233 -10.14 0.14 14.38
C VAL A 233 -10.51 1.57 14.81
N TRP A 234 -9.55 2.50 14.77
CA TRP A 234 -9.84 3.91 15.04
C TRP A 234 -10.87 4.47 14.06
N ILE A 235 -10.75 4.15 12.76
CA ILE A 235 -11.70 4.58 11.73
C ILE A 235 -13.08 4.02 12.03
N LYS A 236 -13.19 2.72 12.30
CA LYS A 236 -14.45 2.11 12.72
C LYS A 236 -15.04 2.87 13.90
N GLN A 237 -14.26 3.16 14.93
CA GLN A 237 -14.79 3.81 16.14
C GLN A 237 -15.18 5.29 15.95
N PHE A 238 -14.42 6.07 15.18
CA PHE A 238 -14.49 7.54 15.24
C PHE A 238 -14.90 8.23 13.94
N ILE A 239 -14.83 7.58 12.78
CA ILE A 239 -15.03 8.27 11.48
C ILE A 239 -16.43 8.88 11.32
N CYS A 240 -17.40 8.35 12.07
CA CYS A 240 -18.75 8.86 12.16
C CYS A 240 -18.82 10.35 12.54
N GLN A 241 -17.88 10.84 13.36
CA GLN A 241 -17.80 12.26 13.76
C GLN A 241 -17.36 13.20 12.63
N PHE A 242 -16.74 12.64 11.59
CA PHE A 242 -16.26 13.34 10.41
C PHE A 242 -17.25 13.23 9.23
N GLY A 243 -18.38 12.56 9.45
CA GLY A 243 -19.42 12.33 8.45
C GLY A 243 -19.21 11.09 7.58
N GLY A 244 -18.22 10.24 7.90
CA GLY A 244 -18.00 8.96 7.23
C GLY A 244 -18.85 7.83 7.83
N ASP A 245 -19.15 6.83 7.03
CA ASP A 245 -19.86 5.61 7.41
C ASP A 245 -18.85 4.49 7.74
N PRO A 246 -18.73 4.09 9.02
CA PRO A 246 -17.81 3.02 9.42
C PRO A 246 -18.20 1.62 8.90
N SER A 247 -19.41 1.45 8.39
CA SER A 247 -19.88 0.20 7.77
C SER A 247 -19.60 0.11 6.26
N SER A 248 -18.97 1.15 5.68
CA SER A 248 -18.61 1.20 4.27
C SER A 248 -17.18 1.72 4.10
N VAL A 249 -16.21 0.86 4.43
CA VAL A 249 -14.78 1.20 4.40
C VAL A 249 -14.09 0.51 3.23
N THR A 250 -13.41 1.29 2.40
CA THR A 250 -12.51 0.83 1.34
C THR A 250 -11.08 1.16 1.72
N ILE A 251 -10.21 0.16 1.91
CA ILE A 251 -8.77 0.40 2.07
C ILE A 251 -8.10 0.51 0.70
N SER A 252 -7.09 1.36 0.59
CA SER A 252 -6.33 1.56 -0.64
C SER A 252 -4.85 1.80 -0.37
N GLY A 253 -4.02 1.49 -1.34
CA GLY A 253 -2.59 1.79 -1.27
C GLY A 253 -1.90 1.62 -2.62
N GLU A 254 -0.67 2.13 -2.68
CA GLU A 254 0.25 1.96 -3.81
C GLU A 254 1.57 1.33 -3.33
N SER A 255 2.22 0.51 -4.16
CA SER A 255 3.52 -0.10 -3.82
C SER A 255 3.45 -0.91 -2.50
N ALA A 256 4.31 -0.60 -1.53
CA ALA A 256 4.25 -1.18 -0.18
C ALA A 256 2.91 -0.93 0.54
N GLY A 257 2.19 0.14 0.20
CA GLY A 257 0.83 0.40 0.65
C GLY A 257 -0.17 -0.56 0.02
N ALA A 258 -0.03 -0.87 -1.27
CA ALA A 258 -0.86 -1.89 -1.94
C ALA A 258 -0.57 -3.30 -1.39
N SER A 259 0.67 -3.60 -1.04
CA SER A 259 0.99 -4.84 -0.32
C SER A 259 0.53 -4.82 1.14
N SER A 260 0.46 -3.65 1.78
CA SER A 260 -0.20 -3.52 3.09
C SER A 260 -1.69 -3.85 2.98
N VAL A 261 -2.37 -3.38 1.92
CA VAL A 261 -3.74 -3.80 1.58
C VAL A 261 -3.80 -5.32 1.38
N MET A 262 -2.86 -5.90 0.64
CA MET A 262 -2.76 -7.36 0.49
C MET A 262 -2.58 -8.08 1.84
N TYR A 263 -1.74 -7.57 2.75
CA TYR A 263 -1.58 -8.17 4.08
C TYR A 263 -2.84 -8.05 4.93
N HIS A 264 -3.61 -6.96 4.81
CA HIS A 264 -4.93 -6.85 5.44
C HIS A 264 -5.96 -7.78 4.81
N ASP A 265 -5.92 -7.99 3.49
CA ASP A 265 -6.71 -9.01 2.81
C ASP A 265 -6.36 -10.41 3.35
N LEU A 266 -5.09 -10.69 3.61
CA LEU A 266 -4.63 -11.99 4.09
C LEU A 266 -4.69 -12.16 5.61
N ALA A 267 -4.91 -11.07 6.35
CA ALA A 267 -4.80 -11.04 7.80
C ALA A 267 -5.64 -12.13 8.46
N VAL A 268 -5.03 -12.78 9.45
CA VAL A 268 -5.66 -13.85 10.22
C VAL A 268 -6.28 -14.93 9.29
N ASN A 269 -5.53 -15.33 8.27
CA ASN A 269 -5.93 -16.38 7.32
C ASN A 269 -7.19 -16.05 6.51
N GLY A 270 -7.49 -14.77 6.28
CA GLY A 270 -8.74 -14.33 5.67
C GLY A 270 -9.97 -14.53 6.58
N GLY A 271 -9.74 -14.69 7.89
CA GLY A 271 -10.77 -15.00 8.89
C GLY A 271 -11.50 -13.78 9.46
N LEU A 272 -11.11 -12.56 9.10
CA LEU A 272 -11.74 -11.33 9.59
C LEU A 272 -12.99 -10.94 8.79
N GLY A 273 -13.19 -11.49 7.59
CA GLY A 273 -14.34 -11.14 6.74
C GLY A 273 -14.35 -9.64 6.41
N SER A 274 -15.41 -8.93 6.81
CA SER A 274 -15.55 -7.48 6.61
C SER A 274 -15.35 -6.64 7.87
N LEU A 275 -14.84 -7.26 8.95
CA LEU A 275 -14.76 -6.65 10.27
C LEU A 275 -14.01 -5.31 10.28
N LEU A 276 -12.94 -5.18 9.48
CA LEU A 276 -12.15 -3.95 9.40
C LEU A 276 -12.45 -3.12 8.14
N PHE A 277 -12.83 -3.76 7.04
CA PHE A 277 -13.13 -3.11 5.75
C PHE A 277 -13.97 -4.00 4.84
N ASP A 278 -14.67 -3.40 3.88
CA ASP A 278 -15.51 -4.10 2.90
C ASP A 278 -14.84 -4.29 1.54
N GLN A 279 -13.98 -3.35 1.16
CA GLN A 279 -13.40 -3.29 -0.18
C GLN A 279 -11.93 -2.90 -0.13
N SER A 280 -11.18 -3.30 -1.15
CA SER A 280 -9.74 -3.09 -1.25
C SER A 280 -9.38 -2.51 -2.62
N ILE A 281 -8.47 -1.52 -2.65
CA ILE A 281 -7.83 -1.02 -3.87
C ILE A 281 -6.31 -1.20 -3.75
N ALA A 282 -5.69 -2.01 -4.60
CA ALA A 282 -4.25 -2.27 -4.56
C ALA A 282 -3.60 -1.86 -5.88
N ALA A 283 -2.89 -0.72 -5.89
CA ALA A 283 -2.12 -0.24 -7.03
C ALA A 283 -0.67 -0.73 -6.93
N SER A 284 -0.23 -1.60 -7.84
CA SER A 284 1.16 -2.09 -7.88
C SER A 284 1.63 -2.74 -6.57
N PRO A 285 0.99 -3.83 -6.09
CA PRO A 285 1.37 -4.48 -4.83
C PRO A 285 2.85 -4.91 -4.84
N TYR A 286 3.69 -4.25 -4.03
CA TYR A 286 5.12 -4.52 -3.88
C TYR A 286 5.38 -5.75 -3.02
N LEU A 287 5.74 -6.88 -3.62
CA LEU A 287 5.91 -8.15 -2.93
C LEU A 287 7.35 -8.66 -2.99
N PRO A 288 8.25 -8.11 -2.16
CA PRO A 288 9.61 -8.62 -2.03
C PRO A 288 9.62 -9.99 -1.34
N PHE A 289 10.80 -10.61 -1.25
CA PHE A 289 10.98 -11.87 -0.53
C PHE A 289 10.41 -11.80 0.89
N GLN A 290 9.39 -12.60 1.21
CA GLN A 290 8.82 -12.65 2.56
C GLN A 290 9.47 -13.75 3.42
N TYR A 291 10.20 -13.33 4.45
CA TYR A 291 10.81 -14.22 5.43
C TYR A 291 9.88 -14.52 6.60
N LYS A 292 10.15 -15.62 7.29
CA LYS A 292 9.67 -15.81 8.66
C LYS A 292 10.44 -14.91 9.62
N TYR A 293 9.78 -14.39 10.65
CA TYR A 293 10.36 -13.44 11.60
C TYR A 293 11.66 -13.88 12.28
N ASP A 294 11.86 -15.20 12.46
CA ASP A 294 13.03 -15.80 13.09
C ASP A 294 14.00 -16.43 12.07
N ALA A 295 13.83 -16.17 10.77
CA ALA A 295 14.75 -16.63 9.74
C ALA A 295 16.12 -15.93 9.85
N ALA A 296 17.14 -16.53 9.23
CA ALA A 296 18.52 -16.05 9.30
C ALA A 296 18.69 -14.61 8.76
N VAL A 297 18.01 -14.28 7.65
CA VAL A 297 18.11 -12.95 7.02
C VAL A 297 17.59 -11.83 7.93
N PRO A 298 16.32 -11.81 8.38
CA PRO A 298 15.85 -10.76 9.30
C PRO A 298 16.65 -10.73 10.61
N THR A 299 17.02 -11.90 11.15
CA THR A 299 17.86 -11.98 12.36
C THR A 299 19.25 -11.35 12.15
N SER A 300 19.87 -11.53 10.99
CA SER A 300 21.16 -10.89 10.67
C SER A 300 21.03 -9.36 10.57
N LYS A 301 19.93 -8.87 10.01
CA LYS A 301 19.65 -7.42 9.91
C LYS A 301 19.34 -6.82 11.28
N TYR A 302 18.68 -7.55 12.17
CA TYR A 302 18.49 -7.17 13.58
C TYR A 302 19.82 -6.95 14.29
N TYR A 303 20.75 -7.89 14.18
CA TYR A 303 22.07 -7.74 14.82
C TYR A 303 22.96 -6.70 14.13
N ALA A 304 22.86 -6.52 12.81
CA ALA A 304 23.54 -5.43 12.11
C ALA A 304 23.03 -4.06 12.58
N PHE A 305 21.71 -3.91 12.75
CA PHE A 305 21.09 -2.71 13.32
C PHE A 305 21.58 -2.47 14.74
N SER A 306 21.65 -3.52 15.56
CA SER A 306 22.15 -3.44 16.92
C SER A 306 23.60 -2.98 16.99
N ALA A 307 24.47 -3.60 16.18
CA ALA A 307 25.87 -3.21 16.09
C ALA A 307 26.04 -1.76 15.62
N ALA A 308 25.28 -1.34 14.60
CA ALA A 308 25.31 0.03 14.09
C ALA A 308 24.82 1.08 15.11
N ALA A 309 23.92 0.68 16.03
CA ALA A 309 23.47 1.52 17.14
C ALA A 309 24.45 1.52 18.35
N GLY A 310 25.58 0.82 18.25
CA GLY A 310 26.54 0.66 19.35
C GLY A 310 26.00 -0.21 20.49
N CYS A 311 25.17 -1.21 20.17
CA CYS A 311 24.78 -2.32 21.05
C CYS A 311 25.57 -3.59 20.66
N PRO A 312 25.51 -4.67 21.46
CA PRO A 312 26.13 -5.94 21.08
C PRO A 312 25.58 -6.48 19.74
N SER A 313 26.38 -7.31 19.06
CA SER A 313 26.00 -7.91 17.77
C SER A 313 25.47 -9.34 17.87
N THR A 314 25.32 -9.87 19.09
CA THR A 314 24.76 -11.21 19.39
C THR A 314 24.23 -11.22 20.83
N GLY A 315 23.39 -12.21 21.17
CA GLY A 315 22.81 -12.37 22.50
C GLY A 315 21.57 -11.48 22.70
N ASP A 316 21.26 -11.17 23.95
CA ASP A 316 20.10 -10.34 24.31
C ASP A 316 20.48 -8.86 24.17
N VAL A 317 19.92 -8.19 23.16
CA VAL A 317 20.27 -6.80 22.80
C VAL A 317 19.08 -5.85 22.82
N PHE A 318 17.85 -6.36 22.99
CA PHE A 318 16.62 -5.57 22.90
C PHE A 318 16.59 -4.38 23.86
N ASP A 319 16.90 -4.61 25.14
CA ASP A 319 16.94 -3.53 26.16
C ASP A 319 17.99 -2.47 25.82
N CYS A 320 19.13 -2.87 25.24
CA CYS A 320 20.13 -1.92 24.77
C CYS A 320 19.54 -1.04 23.66
N LEU A 321 18.84 -1.61 22.69
CA LEU A 321 18.21 -0.84 21.61
C LEU A 321 17.11 0.10 22.11
N VAL A 322 16.27 -0.38 23.02
CA VAL A 322 15.24 0.46 23.68
C VAL A 322 15.87 1.66 24.37
N SER A 323 17.08 1.52 24.95
CA SER A 323 17.76 2.59 25.69
C SER A 323 18.42 3.67 24.83
N LYS A 324 18.61 3.44 23.52
CA LYS A 324 19.32 4.38 22.63
C LYS A 324 18.51 5.65 22.34
N ASP A 325 19.19 6.76 22.10
CA ASP A 325 18.53 7.95 21.57
C ASP A 325 18.00 7.71 20.14
N THR A 326 17.00 8.50 19.74
CA THR A 326 16.35 8.31 18.43
C THR A 326 17.32 8.51 17.28
N ASP A 327 18.19 9.51 17.33
CA ASP A 327 19.09 9.85 16.22
C ASP A 327 20.10 8.72 15.95
N THR A 328 20.61 8.08 17.00
CA THR A 328 21.44 6.87 16.88
C THR A 328 20.71 5.74 16.16
N LEU A 329 19.46 5.47 16.53
CA LEU A 329 18.67 4.41 15.88
C LEU A 329 18.32 4.77 14.42
N GLN A 330 18.06 6.03 14.11
CA GLN A 330 17.79 6.48 12.74
C GLN A 330 19.03 6.34 11.85
N GLN A 331 20.21 6.71 12.35
CA GLN A 331 21.47 6.51 11.65
C GLN A 331 21.77 5.02 11.43
N ALA A 332 21.53 4.16 12.42
CA ALA A 332 21.65 2.72 12.29
C ALA A 332 20.69 2.15 11.22
N ASN A 333 19.42 2.59 11.23
CA ASN A 333 18.42 2.21 10.23
C ASN A 333 18.88 2.57 8.80
N PHE A 334 19.40 3.79 8.62
CA PHE A 334 19.95 4.24 7.34
C PHE A 334 21.16 3.41 6.93
N ALA A 335 22.15 3.24 7.81
CA ALA A 335 23.39 2.52 7.51
C ALA A 335 23.15 1.06 7.10
N VAL A 336 22.26 0.34 7.80
CA VAL A 336 21.93 -1.04 7.45
C VAL A 336 21.12 -1.13 6.16
N THR A 337 20.23 -0.16 5.92
CA THR A 337 19.49 -0.07 4.65
C THR A 337 20.43 0.07 3.47
N GLN A 338 21.41 0.98 3.54
CA GLN A 338 22.37 1.21 2.44
C GLN A 338 23.33 0.04 2.16
N GLN A 339 23.35 -1.00 3.01
CA GLN A 339 24.08 -2.26 2.78
C GLN A 339 23.21 -3.36 2.15
N SER A 340 21.97 -3.05 1.78
CA SER A 340 21.05 -4.01 1.15
C SER A 340 21.21 -4.04 -0.37
N SER A 341 20.54 -4.98 -1.03
CA SER A 341 20.52 -5.07 -2.49
C SER A 341 20.02 -3.77 -3.12
N TYR A 342 20.51 -3.45 -4.32
CA TYR A 342 20.14 -2.24 -5.05
C TYR A 342 18.61 -2.09 -5.12
N GLY A 343 18.09 -0.90 -4.80
CA GLY A 343 16.66 -0.61 -4.87
C GLY A 343 15.83 -1.12 -3.69
N TYR A 344 16.44 -1.82 -2.71
CA TYR A 344 15.73 -2.40 -1.57
C TYR A 344 15.97 -1.66 -0.25
N TRP A 345 15.07 -1.93 0.69
CA TRP A 345 15.19 -1.57 2.10
C TRP A 345 15.64 -2.78 2.93
N ALA A 346 16.19 -2.54 4.13
CA ALA A 346 16.64 -3.63 5.00
C ALA A 346 15.51 -4.29 5.82
N PHE A 347 14.40 -3.58 6.03
CA PHE A 347 13.34 -3.98 6.97
C PHE A 347 11.98 -3.85 6.29
N TYR A 348 11.27 -4.96 6.19
CA TYR A 348 9.94 -5.08 5.56
C TYR A 348 9.18 -6.25 6.21
N PRO A 349 7.86 -6.42 5.94
CA PRO A 349 7.02 -7.40 6.62
C PRO A 349 7.55 -8.84 6.58
N VAL A 350 7.29 -9.57 7.67
CA VAL A 350 7.63 -10.99 7.86
C VAL A 350 6.38 -11.79 8.20
N THR A 351 6.37 -13.12 7.98
CA THR A 351 5.33 -13.96 8.62
C THR A 351 5.58 -14.00 10.13
N ASP A 352 4.60 -13.58 10.93
CA ASP A 352 4.69 -13.45 12.40
C ASP A 352 3.86 -14.49 13.17
N ASN A 353 3.13 -15.34 12.44
CA ASN A 353 2.20 -16.34 12.96
C ASN A 353 1.10 -15.77 13.89
N ALA A 354 0.79 -14.47 13.78
CA ALA A 354 -0.27 -13.81 14.53
C ALA A 354 -1.22 -13.07 13.58
N TYR A 355 -0.71 -12.03 12.88
CA TYR A 355 -1.47 -11.26 11.91
C TYR A 355 -1.22 -11.76 10.49
N ILE A 356 0.07 -11.94 10.13
CA ILE A 356 0.51 -12.49 8.84
C ILE A 356 0.95 -13.94 9.07
N MET A 357 0.02 -14.86 8.79
CA MET A 357 0.20 -16.29 9.14
C MET A 357 0.89 -17.14 8.06
N ASN A 358 0.86 -16.72 6.80
CA ASN A 358 1.38 -17.48 5.67
C ASN A 358 2.05 -16.58 4.64
N LEU A 359 2.80 -17.19 3.72
CA LEU A 359 3.25 -16.53 2.50
C LEU A 359 2.05 -16.16 1.60
N PRO A 360 2.01 -14.94 1.04
CA PRO A 360 0.95 -14.49 0.14
C PRO A 360 0.72 -15.42 -1.05
N THR A 361 1.75 -15.91 -1.75
CA THR A 361 1.54 -16.84 -2.89
C THR A 361 0.70 -18.05 -2.52
N GLY A 362 1.01 -18.69 -1.38
CA GLY A 362 0.30 -19.86 -0.89
C GLY A 362 -1.12 -19.54 -0.44
N GLN A 363 -1.31 -18.44 0.27
CA GLN A 363 -2.63 -18.09 0.81
C GLN A 363 -3.59 -17.51 -0.25
N LEU A 364 -3.10 -16.67 -1.16
CA LEU A 364 -3.87 -16.16 -2.30
C LEU A 364 -4.33 -17.31 -3.20
N ASN A 365 -3.50 -18.32 -3.41
CA ASN A 365 -3.90 -19.53 -4.13
C ASN A 365 -5.06 -20.28 -3.46
N GLY A 366 -5.11 -20.25 -2.13
CA GLY A 366 -6.22 -20.80 -1.35
C GLY A 366 -7.49 -19.93 -1.34
N LYS A 367 -7.48 -18.75 -1.99
CA LYS A 367 -8.59 -17.78 -2.00
C LYS A 367 -9.06 -17.36 -0.60
N ARG A 368 -8.15 -17.39 0.38
CA ARG A 368 -8.42 -17.05 1.78
C ARG A 368 -8.10 -15.58 2.03
N VAL A 369 -9.08 -14.73 1.72
CA VAL A 369 -8.98 -13.27 1.82
C VAL A 369 -10.16 -12.68 2.59
N ASN A 370 -9.92 -11.58 3.30
CA ASN A 370 -10.88 -10.67 3.90
C ASN A 370 -11.56 -9.81 2.81
N GLY A 371 -12.40 -8.85 3.17
CA GLY A 371 -13.10 -7.97 2.23
C GLY A 371 -14.11 -8.69 1.33
N LYS A 372 -14.81 -7.96 0.47
CA LYS A 372 -15.79 -8.51 -0.50
C LYS A 372 -15.39 -8.22 -1.93
N LYS A 373 -14.72 -7.10 -2.17
CA LYS A 373 -14.42 -6.60 -3.51
C LYS A 373 -13.00 -6.06 -3.59
N LEU A 374 -12.35 -6.30 -4.71
CA LEU A 374 -10.99 -5.83 -4.99
C LEU A 374 -10.94 -5.07 -6.31
N LEU A 375 -10.34 -3.88 -6.32
CA LEU A 375 -9.81 -3.26 -7.52
C LEU A 375 -8.28 -3.33 -7.43
N VAL A 376 -7.63 -3.97 -8.38
CA VAL A 376 -6.18 -4.14 -8.35
C VAL A 376 -5.58 -3.76 -9.69
N GLY A 377 -4.35 -3.25 -9.70
CA GLY A 377 -3.66 -2.98 -10.94
C GLY A 377 -2.16 -2.89 -10.79
N HIS A 378 -1.50 -2.59 -11.90
CA HIS A 378 -0.06 -2.38 -11.98
C HIS A 378 0.27 -1.40 -13.11
N ASN A 379 1.45 -0.80 -13.04
CA ASN A 379 1.98 0.03 -14.11
C ASN A 379 2.67 -0.85 -15.16
N ALA A 380 2.67 -0.43 -16.42
CA ALA A 380 3.19 -1.25 -17.50
C ALA A 380 4.70 -1.52 -17.37
N ASN A 381 5.44 -0.65 -16.66
CA ASN A 381 6.89 -0.72 -16.53
C ASN A 381 7.40 -0.53 -15.08
N GLU A 382 7.08 -1.46 -14.19
CA GLU A 382 7.41 -1.38 -12.75
C GLU A 382 8.92 -1.48 -12.43
N GLY A 383 9.67 -2.22 -13.24
CA GLY A 383 11.02 -2.69 -12.89
C GLY A 383 12.16 -1.67 -12.82
N PRO A 384 12.23 -0.60 -13.65
CA PRO A 384 13.42 0.24 -13.80
C PRO A 384 14.04 0.81 -12.52
N LEU A 385 13.26 0.99 -11.46
CA LEU A 385 13.75 1.55 -10.19
C LEU A 385 14.50 0.57 -9.31
N PHE A 386 14.30 -0.72 -9.53
CA PHE A 386 14.68 -1.76 -8.60
C PHE A 386 15.79 -2.65 -9.15
N VAL A 387 16.14 -2.49 -10.42
CA VAL A 387 17.17 -3.28 -11.09
C VAL A 387 18.44 -2.45 -11.25
N PRO A 388 19.62 -2.97 -10.86
CA PRO A 388 20.88 -2.27 -11.06
C PRO A 388 21.05 -1.86 -12.53
N PRO A 389 21.47 -0.62 -12.83
CA PRO A 389 21.65 -0.14 -14.21
C PRO A 389 22.95 -0.65 -14.87
N THR A 390 23.48 -1.78 -14.39
CA THR A 390 24.77 -2.35 -14.77
C THR A 390 24.62 -3.73 -15.44
N ILE A 391 23.40 -4.17 -15.73
CA ILE A 391 23.15 -5.48 -16.34
C ILE A 391 23.32 -5.36 -17.85
N THR A 392 24.50 -5.76 -18.35
CA THR A 392 24.84 -5.63 -19.78
C THR A 392 24.93 -6.98 -20.50
N THR A 393 25.27 -8.04 -19.78
CA THR A 393 25.41 -9.40 -20.30
C THR A 393 24.43 -10.37 -19.63
N GLU A 394 24.23 -11.55 -20.22
CA GLU A 394 23.40 -12.60 -19.59
C GLU A 394 24.03 -13.10 -18.29
N ALA A 395 25.36 -13.11 -18.20
CA ALA A 395 26.09 -13.46 -16.98
C ALA A 395 25.82 -12.45 -15.86
N ASP A 396 25.79 -11.14 -16.17
CA ASP A 396 25.42 -10.10 -15.21
C ASP A 396 23.99 -10.32 -14.69
N LEU A 397 23.06 -10.64 -15.60
CA LEU A 397 21.67 -10.91 -15.25
C LEU A 397 21.54 -12.14 -14.34
N ILE A 398 22.18 -13.26 -14.68
CA ILE A 398 22.18 -14.48 -13.86
C ILE A 398 22.78 -14.19 -12.48
N GLY A 399 23.91 -13.47 -12.42
CA GLY A 399 24.54 -13.07 -11.16
C GLY A 399 23.60 -12.25 -10.29
N TRP A 400 22.90 -11.27 -10.87
CA TRP A 400 21.90 -10.48 -10.15
C TRP A 400 20.68 -11.32 -9.72
N LEU A 401 20.18 -12.23 -10.55
CA LEU A 401 19.04 -13.10 -10.20
C LEU A 401 19.33 -13.99 -8.98
N HIS A 402 20.58 -14.45 -8.78
CA HIS A 402 20.96 -15.16 -7.56
C HIS A 402 20.95 -14.27 -6.30
N VAL A 403 21.20 -12.97 -6.46
CA VAL A 403 21.11 -12.01 -5.35
C VAL A 403 19.65 -11.68 -5.05
N GLU A 404 18.85 -11.45 -6.09
CA GLU A 404 17.44 -11.10 -6.00
C GLU A 404 16.58 -12.26 -5.46
N PHE A 405 16.83 -13.47 -5.97
CA PHE A 405 16.07 -14.66 -5.65
C PHE A 405 17.02 -15.77 -5.14
N PRO A 406 17.53 -15.64 -3.90
CA PRO A 406 18.60 -16.52 -3.38
C PRO A 406 18.20 -17.99 -3.24
N ASN A 407 16.90 -18.30 -3.31
CA ASN A 407 16.38 -19.65 -3.19
C ASN A 407 16.15 -20.35 -4.55
N LEU A 408 16.42 -19.69 -5.68
CA LEU A 408 16.31 -20.33 -6.99
C LEU A 408 17.55 -21.16 -7.32
N SER A 409 17.29 -22.36 -7.84
CA SER A 409 18.31 -23.17 -8.49
C SER A 409 18.66 -22.64 -9.89
N ASP A 410 19.84 -23.00 -10.41
CA ASP A 410 20.27 -22.66 -11.78
C ASP A 410 19.26 -23.12 -12.84
N ALA A 411 18.61 -24.27 -12.62
CA ALA A 411 17.57 -24.78 -13.52
C ALA A 411 16.31 -23.89 -13.50
N GLN A 412 15.92 -23.39 -12.32
CA GLN A 412 14.80 -22.46 -12.20
C GLN A 412 15.14 -21.09 -12.82
N ILE A 413 16.35 -20.56 -12.59
CA ILE A 413 16.81 -19.34 -13.27
C ILE A 413 16.79 -19.53 -14.79
N SER A 414 17.30 -20.66 -15.29
CA SER A 414 17.23 -20.99 -16.72
C SER A 414 15.80 -21.03 -17.25
N SER A 415 14.85 -21.53 -16.46
CA SER A 415 13.42 -21.52 -16.83
C SER A 415 12.81 -20.11 -16.83
N ILE A 416 13.21 -19.23 -15.91
CA ILE A 416 12.79 -17.81 -15.89
C ILE A 416 13.30 -17.10 -17.13
N LEU A 417 14.58 -17.33 -17.46
CA LEU A 417 15.20 -16.79 -18.67
C LEU A 417 14.47 -17.31 -19.93
N ALA A 418 14.10 -18.59 -19.98
CA ALA A 418 13.35 -19.14 -21.11
C ALA A 418 11.94 -18.52 -21.22
N ALA A 419 11.25 -18.30 -20.10
CA ALA A 419 9.94 -17.65 -20.06
C ALA A 419 9.98 -16.16 -20.42
N ASN A 420 11.13 -15.51 -20.22
CA ASN A 420 11.38 -14.10 -20.52
C ASN A 420 12.49 -13.99 -21.57
N PRO A 421 12.23 -14.28 -22.85
CA PRO A 421 13.28 -14.28 -23.88
C PRO A 421 13.89 -12.87 -24.04
N ASN A 422 15.20 -12.83 -24.29
CA ASN A 422 15.88 -11.59 -24.66
C ASN A 422 15.47 -11.21 -26.09
N SER A 423 14.47 -10.36 -26.23
CA SER A 423 13.99 -9.93 -27.54
C SER A 423 14.94 -8.93 -28.18
N ALA A 424 15.03 -8.94 -29.50
CA ALA A 424 15.61 -7.81 -30.23
C ALA A 424 14.73 -6.56 -30.02
N PRO A 425 15.32 -5.36 -29.83
CA PRO A 425 16.73 -5.04 -30.04
C PRO A 425 17.64 -5.32 -28.83
N THR A 426 18.74 -6.06 -29.07
CA THR A 426 19.77 -6.35 -28.05
C THR A 426 20.86 -5.29 -27.97
N ASN A 427 20.91 -4.37 -28.94
CA ASN A 427 21.85 -3.24 -28.92
C ASN A 427 21.40 -2.20 -27.88
N PRO A 428 22.22 -1.87 -26.86
CA PRO A 428 21.89 -0.83 -25.88
C PRO A 428 21.61 0.55 -26.51
N SER A 429 22.16 0.80 -27.71
CA SER A 429 21.95 1.99 -28.53
C SER A 429 20.87 1.81 -29.60
N GLY A 430 20.16 0.67 -29.60
CA GLY A 430 19.02 0.39 -30.48
C GLY A 430 17.83 1.29 -30.19
N PRO A 431 16.80 1.27 -31.06
CA PRO A 431 15.60 2.07 -30.86
C PRO A 431 14.89 1.67 -29.56
N ARG A 432 14.27 2.64 -28.90
CA ARG A 432 13.56 2.48 -27.62
C ARG A 432 12.10 2.86 -27.82
N PHE A 433 11.18 2.05 -27.31
CA PHE A 433 9.73 2.22 -27.49
C PHE A 433 8.98 1.88 -26.21
N GLU A 434 7.84 2.50 -25.95
CA GLU A 434 7.05 2.18 -24.77
C GLU A 434 6.23 0.90 -24.86
N THR A 435 5.94 0.31 -23.71
CA THR A 435 4.82 -0.61 -23.52
C THR A 435 3.55 0.22 -23.20
N ASN A 436 2.92 0.78 -24.23
CA ASN A 436 1.62 1.47 -24.09
C ASN A 436 0.42 0.51 -24.28
N GLY A 437 0.66 -0.79 -24.48
CA GLY A 437 -0.39 -1.77 -24.73
C GLY A 437 -1.13 -1.56 -26.07
N LEU A 438 -0.64 -0.72 -26.98
CA LEU A 438 -1.28 -0.47 -28.28
C LEU A 438 -0.71 -1.30 -29.42
N ASN A 439 0.23 -2.22 -29.12
CA ASN A 439 0.89 -3.05 -30.12
C ASN A 439 1.46 -2.20 -31.27
N THR A 440 2.09 -1.07 -30.92
CA THR A 440 2.65 -0.10 -31.86
C THR A 440 4.14 0.09 -31.58
N PRO A 441 5.04 -0.40 -32.47
CA PRO A 441 4.78 -1.11 -33.72
C PRO A 441 4.15 -2.50 -33.52
N PRO A 442 3.56 -3.12 -34.56
CA PRO A 442 2.98 -4.47 -34.45
C PRO A 442 3.96 -5.50 -33.89
N GLY A 443 3.52 -6.24 -32.88
CA GLY A 443 4.31 -7.17 -32.09
C GLY A 443 4.92 -6.56 -30.82
N ALA A 444 4.90 -5.24 -30.64
CA ALA A 444 5.47 -4.57 -29.46
C ALA A 444 4.69 -4.92 -28.19
N ASN A 445 5.43 -5.35 -27.17
CA ASN A 445 4.94 -5.71 -25.86
C ASN A 445 6.08 -5.64 -24.82
N ALA A 446 5.75 -5.81 -23.55
CA ALA A 446 6.70 -5.67 -22.45
C ALA A 446 7.96 -6.54 -22.62
N VAL A 447 7.87 -7.74 -23.22
CA VAL A 447 9.06 -8.60 -23.37
C VAL A 447 10.06 -8.09 -24.41
N ASN A 448 9.64 -7.22 -25.34
CA ASN A 448 10.46 -6.80 -26.48
C ASN A 448 10.66 -5.31 -26.69
N VAL A 449 9.94 -4.45 -25.96
CA VAL A 449 10.17 -3.00 -26.00
C VAL A 449 10.29 -2.36 -24.61
N SER A 450 11.17 -1.37 -24.49
CA SER A 450 11.19 -0.40 -23.39
C SER A 450 11.72 0.95 -23.88
N GLN A 451 11.29 2.05 -23.25
CA GLN A 451 11.83 3.39 -23.52
C GLN A 451 13.14 3.66 -22.77
N ASP A 452 13.49 2.88 -21.74
CA ASP A 452 14.67 3.16 -20.90
C ASP A 452 15.84 2.21 -21.11
N ALA A 453 15.58 0.97 -21.53
CA ALA A 453 16.56 -0.09 -21.59
C ALA A 453 16.31 -1.01 -22.80
N ASN A 454 17.37 -1.71 -23.22
CA ASN A 454 17.33 -2.76 -24.25
C ASN A 454 18.13 -3.97 -23.74
N GLY A 455 17.96 -5.13 -24.38
CA GLY A 455 18.74 -6.33 -24.08
C GLY A 455 18.54 -6.85 -22.65
N GLN A 456 19.65 -7.21 -21.98
CA GLN A 456 19.60 -7.88 -20.67
C GLN A 456 19.12 -6.95 -19.54
N GLN A 457 19.37 -5.64 -19.62
CA GLN A 457 18.81 -4.67 -18.66
C GLN A 457 17.28 -4.65 -18.71
N GLN A 458 16.71 -4.56 -19.92
CA GLN A 458 15.26 -4.60 -20.12
C GLN A 458 14.68 -5.94 -19.63
N ARG A 459 15.34 -7.05 -19.95
CA ARG A 459 14.94 -8.38 -19.49
C ARG A 459 14.94 -8.47 -17.96
N GLY A 460 15.95 -7.90 -17.29
CA GLY A 460 16.00 -7.78 -15.83
C GLY A 460 14.85 -6.94 -15.28
N ASN A 461 14.60 -5.76 -15.87
CA ASN A 461 13.47 -4.88 -15.50
C ASN A 461 12.14 -5.64 -15.59
N ASN A 462 11.91 -6.40 -16.67
CA ASN A 462 10.69 -7.18 -16.86
C ASN A 462 10.55 -8.32 -15.85
N ILE A 463 11.62 -9.09 -15.64
CA ILE A 463 11.61 -10.19 -14.66
C ILE A 463 11.26 -9.67 -13.27
N HIS A 464 11.88 -8.54 -12.86
CA HIS A 464 11.58 -7.91 -11.58
C HIS A 464 10.14 -7.39 -11.52
N ALA A 465 9.70 -6.67 -12.56
CA ALA A 465 8.35 -6.13 -12.65
C ALA A 465 7.30 -7.24 -12.46
N GLU A 466 7.47 -8.36 -13.15
CA GLU A 466 6.55 -9.49 -13.08
C GLU A 466 6.58 -10.20 -11.74
N ALA A 467 7.75 -10.55 -11.23
CA ALA A 467 7.89 -11.26 -9.97
C ALA A 467 7.39 -10.45 -8.76
N THR A 468 7.65 -9.14 -8.75
CA THR A 468 7.51 -8.30 -7.55
C THR A 468 6.23 -7.47 -7.54
N PHE A 469 5.65 -7.12 -8.69
CA PHE A 469 4.49 -6.21 -8.76
C PHE A 469 3.33 -6.77 -9.58
N VAL A 470 3.61 -7.14 -10.83
CA VAL A 470 2.54 -7.47 -11.79
C VAL A 470 1.90 -8.81 -11.45
N CYS A 471 2.65 -9.87 -11.24
CA CYS A 471 2.04 -11.17 -10.95
C CYS A 471 1.33 -11.23 -9.58
N PRO A 472 1.84 -10.58 -8.52
CA PRO A 472 1.07 -10.38 -7.30
C PRO A 472 -0.32 -9.76 -7.55
N SER A 473 -0.40 -8.77 -8.45
CA SER A 473 -1.67 -8.13 -8.82
C SER A 473 -2.66 -9.12 -9.48
N TYR A 474 -2.17 -10.02 -10.35
CA TYR A 474 -2.97 -11.12 -10.94
C TYR A 474 -3.43 -12.12 -9.88
N TRP A 475 -2.56 -12.50 -8.94
CA TRP A 475 -2.88 -13.47 -7.89
C TRP A 475 -3.93 -12.92 -6.91
N MET A 476 -3.86 -11.64 -6.57
CA MET A 476 -4.89 -10.96 -5.79
C MET A 476 -6.25 -10.97 -6.51
N ALA A 477 -6.29 -10.65 -7.82
CA ALA A 477 -7.54 -10.70 -8.59
C ALA A 477 -8.17 -12.11 -8.59
N SER A 478 -7.35 -13.14 -8.80
CA SER A 478 -7.80 -14.54 -8.77
C SER A 478 -8.29 -14.98 -7.37
N ALA A 479 -7.66 -14.49 -6.29
CA ALA A 479 -8.06 -14.81 -4.92
C ALA A 479 -9.48 -14.33 -4.58
N TYR A 480 -9.93 -13.23 -5.20
CA TYR A 480 -11.27 -12.68 -5.06
C TYR A 480 -12.29 -13.24 -6.08
N ALA A 481 -11.87 -14.11 -7.00
CA ALA A 481 -12.76 -14.73 -7.98
C ALA A 481 -13.57 -15.87 -7.35
N SER A 482 -14.72 -15.54 -6.76
CA SER A 482 -15.65 -16.51 -6.16
C SER A 482 -17.11 -16.04 -6.27
N PRO A 483 -18.12 -16.88 -5.97
CA PRO A 483 -19.53 -16.45 -6.02
C PRO A 483 -19.88 -15.30 -5.06
N SER A 484 -19.13 -15.13 -3.97
CA SER A 484 -19.40 -14.14 -2.92
C SER A 484 -18.42 -12.96 -2.92
N LYS A 485 -17.44 -12.96 -3.82
CA LYS A 485 -16.41 -11.93 -3.95
C LYS A 485 -16.22 -11.55 -5.42
N SER A 486 -15.67 -10.38 -5.68
CA SER A 486 -15.39 -9.96 -7.05
C SER A 486 -14.13 -9.11 -7.12
N ALA A 487 -13.38 -9.24 -8.21
CA ALA A 487 -12.24 -8.39 -8.49
C ALA A 487 -12.36 -7.70 -9.84
N TRP A 488 -11.66 -6.59 -10.00
CA TRP A 488 -11.38 -5.93 -11.27
C TRP A 488 -9.90 -5.63 -11.36
N HIS A 489 -9.34 -5.80 -12.55
CA HIS A 489 -7.90 -5.73 -12.78
C HIS A 489 -7.57 -4.68 -13.84
N TYR A 490 -6.66 -3.74 -13.58
CA TYR A 490 -6.19 -2.77 -14.57
C TYR A 490 -4.67 -2.81 -14.79
N GLN A 491 -4.25 -2.35 -15.97
CA GLN A 491 -2.89 -1.92 -16.23
C GLN A 491 -2.89 -0.41 -16.51
N TYR A 492 -2.01 0.36 -15.88
CA TYR A 492 -1.72 1.73 -16.25
C TYR A 492 -0.60 1.77 -17.28
N SER A 493 -0.85 2.38 -18.43
CA SER A 493 0.04 2.32 -19.60
C SER A 493 0.42 3.68 -20.18
N VAL A 494 0.01 4.79 -19.55
CA VAL A 494 0.38 6.13 -20.00
C VAL A 494 1.91 6.30 -19.92
N PRO A 495 2.63 6.45 -21.05
CA PRO A 495 4.08 6.42 -21.06
C PRO A 495 4.70 7.52 -20.19
N PHE A 496 5.75 7.25 -19.40
CA PHE A 496 6.58 6.03 -19.37
C PHE A 496 6.04 4.90 -18.45
N ALA A 497 4.89 5.09 -17.79
CA ALA A 497 4.23 4.09 -16.93
C ALA A 497 5.16 3.33 -15.98
N TRP A 498 6.10 4.04 -15.35
CA TRP A 498 6.99 3.46 -14.34
C TRP A 498 6.32 3.44 -12.97
N HIS A 499 6.91 2.70 -12.03
CA HIS A 499 6.36 2.51 -10.69
C HIS A 499 5.96 3.84 -10.01
N GLY A 500 4.73 3.89 -9.48
CA GLY A 500 4.15 5.05 -8.80
C GLY A 500 3.65 6.21 -9.68
N THR A 501 3.79 6.16 -11.01
CA THR A 501 3.33 7.27 -11.88
C THR A 501 1.82 7.44 -11.97
N ASP A 502 1.07 6.39 -11.67
CA ASP A 502 -0.38 6.39 -11.61
C ASP A 502 -0.93 7.21 -10.43
N VAL A 503 -0.15 7.43 -9.36
CA VAL A 503 -0.54 8.24 -8.18
C VAL A 503 -1.01 9.65 -8.58
N ALA A 504 -0.27 10.31 -9.48
CA ALA A 504 -0.62 11.64 -9.97
C ALA A 504 -1.97 11.64 -10.72
N ALA A 505 -2.33 10.54 -11.38
CA ALA A 505 -3.59 10.46 -12.11
C ALA A 505 -4.79 10.42 -11.16
N TYR A 506 -4.73 9.69 -10.04
CA TYR A 506 -5.88 9.61 -9.12
C TYR A 506 -5.85 10.65 -7.98
N PHE A 507 -4.70 11.07 -7.44
CA PHE A 507 -4.65 12.08 -6.37
C PHE A 507 -4.10 13.45 -6.78
N GLY A 508 -3.35 13.52 -7.88
CA GLY A 508 -2.73 14.76 -8.33
C GLY A 508 -1.46 15.15 -7.55
N PRO A 509 -0.79 16.24 -7.98
CA PRO A 509 -1.13 17.04 -9.15
C PRO A 509 -0.89 16.27 -10.45
N GLN A 510 -1.75 16.51 -11.45
CA GLN A 510 -1.66 15.91 -12.77
C GLN A 510 -0.34 16.26 -13.46
N THR A 511 0.29 15.26 -14.10
CA THR A 511 1.54 15.46 -14.85
C THR A 511 1.27 15.92 -16.29
N PRO A 512 2.25 16.55 -16.98
CA PRO A 512 2.06 17.04 -18.35
C PRO A 512 1.68 15.98 -19.37
N ASN A 513 2.04 14.72 -19.11
CA ASN A 513 1.76 13.56 -19.94
C ASN A 513 0.47 12.81 -19.56
N GLN A 514 -0.46 13.50 -18.91
CA GLN A 514 -1.77 12.97 -18.58
C GLN A 514 -2.79 14.00 -19.06
N SER A 515 -3.78 13.58 -19.85
CA SER A 515 -4.89 14.46 -20.25
C SER A 515 -5.90 14.65 -19.12
N ASN A 516 -6.66 15.76 -19.18
CA ASN A 516 -7.74 16.01 -18.22
C ASN A 516 -8.83 14.93 -18.28
N ASP A 517 -9.14 14.43 -19.48
CA ASP A 517 -10.12 13.38 -19.71
C ASP A 517 -9.64 12.04 -19.11
N PHE A 518 -8.35 11.71 -19.24
CA PHE A 518 -7.77 10.50 -18.68
C PHE A 518 -7.79 10.52 -17.15
N VAL A 519 -7.31 11.63 -16.56
CA VAL A 519 -7.30 11.84 -15.10
C VAL A 519 -8.71 11.77 -14.52
N LEU A 520 -9.70 12.38 -15.18
CA LEU A 520 -11.09 12.28 -14.79
C LEU A 520 -11.59 10.82 -14.83
N ALA A 521 -11.27 10.08 -15.90
CA ALA A 521 -11.67 8.69 -16.05
C ALA A 521 -11.13 7.80 -14.92
N PHE A 522 -9.83 7.93 -14.61
CA PHE A 522 -9.21 7.13 -13.57
C PHE A 522 -9.76 7.47 -12.17
N ARG A 523 -9.97 8.76 -11.87
CA ARG A 523 -10.61 9.19 -10.62
C ARG A 523 -12.03 8.67 -10.48
N LYS A 524 -12.81 8.66 -11.57
CA LYS A 524 -14.18 8.11 -11.59
C LYS A 524 -14.19 6.59 -11.39
N ILE A 525 -13.22 5.87 -11.95
CA ILE A 525 -13.05 4.43 -11.71
C ILE A 525 -12.88 4.16 -10.21
N TRP A 526 -11.95 4.85 -9.54
CA TRP A 526 -11.75 4.72 -8.10
C TRP A 526 -12.99 5.12 -7.31
N GLY A 527 -13.63 6.25 -7.62
CA GLY A 527 -14.78 6.71 -6.87
C GLY A 527 -16.04 5.86 -7.05
N ASN A 528 -16.31 5.35 -8.25
CA ASN A 528 -17.40 4.39 -8.47
C ASN A 528 -17.16 3.09 -7.72
N PHE A 529 -15.91 2.64 -7.63
CA PHE A 529 -15.55 1.52 -6.78
C PHE A 529 -15.79 1.83 -5.29
N VAL A 530 -15.27 2.94 -4.75
CA VAL A 530 -15.48 3.30 -3.33
C VAL A 530 -16.97 3.43 -2.98
N THR A 531 -17.79 3.99 -3.87
CA THR A 531 -19.20 4.29 -3.57
C THR A 531 -20.17 3.15 -3.89
N GLY A 532 -19.85 2.27 -4.85
CA GLY A 532 -20.75 1.20 -5.30
C GLY A 532 -20.10 -0.19 -5.41
N GLY A 533 -18.78 -0.28 -5.25
CA GLY A 533 -18.00 -1.49 -5.45
C GLY A 533 -18.08 -2.01 -6.89
N ASN A 534 -18.17 -1.13 -7.87
CA ASN A 534 -18.03 -1.45 -9.29
C ASN A 534 -17.27 -0.29 -9.96
N PRO A 535 -16.11 -0.54 -10.57
CA PRO A 535 -15.27 0.51 -11.14
C PRO A 535 -15.74 1.03 -12.50
N SER A 536 -16.81 0.47 -13.08
CA SER A 536 -17.26 0.84 -14.43
C SER A 536 -17.65 2.31 -14.53
N ILE A 537 -17.33 2.96 -15.65
CA ILE A 537 -17.57 4.39 -15.92
C ILE A 537 -18.32 4.59 -17.24
N SER A 538 -19.12 5.66 -17.37
CA SER A 538 -19.87 5.90 -18.62
C SER A 538 -18.96 6.01 -19.85
N ASN A 539 -19.49 5.69 -21.04
CA ASN A 539 -18.76 5.84 -22.31
C ASN A 539 -18.14 7.23 -22.48
N VAL A 540 -18.88 8.30 -22.13
CA VAL A 540 -18.40 9.69 -22.25
C VAL A 540 -17.15 9.92 -21.41
N VAL A 541 -17.12 9.42 -20.18
CA VAL A 541 -15.95 9.53 -19.31
C VAL A 541 -14.81 8.64 -19.83
N ALA A 542 -15.11 7.42 -20.27
CA ALA A 542 -14.11 6.48 -20.74
C ALA A 542 -13.39 6.96 -22.03
N ASN A 543 -14.16 7.47 -23.00
CA ASN A 543 -13.62 7.98 -24.25
C ASN A 543 -13.05 9.40 -24.09
N GLY A 544 -13.45 10.14 -23.06
CA GLY A 544 -13.13 11.54 -22.88
C GLY A 544 -14.16 12.46 -23.55
N ALA A 545 -14.48 13.59 -22.91
CA ALA A 545 -15.44 14.54 -23.45
C ALA A 545 -14.89 15.24 -24.70
N GLY A 546 -13.56 15.32 -24.84
CA GLY A 546 -12.88 15.87 -26.01
C GLY A 546 -12.78 14.92 -27.21
N ALA A 547 -13.21 13.66 -27.09
CA ALA A 547 -13.13 12.70 -28.19
C ALA A 547 -14.04 13.05 -29.37
N ALA A 548 -13.68 12.56 -30.57
CA ALA A 548 -14.50 12.73 -31.77
C ALA A 548 -15.89 12.10 -31.63
N ASN A 549 -16.02 11.02 -30.85
CA ASN A 549 -17.30 10.40 -30.49
C ASN A 549 -17.31 9.95 -29.03
N PRO A 550 -17.63 10.85 -28.07
CA PRO A 550 -17.62 10.51 -26.65
C PRO A 550 -18.62 9.41 -26.27
N ASN A 551 -19.69 9.25 -27.03
CA ASN A 551 -20.73 8.26 -26.75
C ASN A 551 -20.43 6.85 -27.31
N ALA A 552 -19.31 6.68 -28.04
CA ALA A 552 -18.94 5.38 -28.59
C ALA A 552 -18.91 4.29 -27.50
N PRO A 553 -19.38 3.06 -27.77
CA PRO A 553 -19.28 1.97 -26.81
C PRO A 553 -17.83 1.75 -26.36
N ASN A 554 -17.60 1.78 -25.04
CA ASN A 554 -16.29 1.54 -24.45
C ASN A 554 -16.39 0.42 -23.41
N GLY A 555 -15.42 -0.50 -23.40
CA GLY A 555 -15.38 -1.63 -22.47
C GLY A 555 -15.32 -1.23 -20.99
N ALA A 556 -14.83 -0.03 -20.66
CA ALA A 556 -14.84 0.51 -19.30
C ALA A 556 -16.26 0.75 -18.75
N SER A 557 -17.28 0.87 -19.61
CA SER A 557 -18.68 1.08 -19.20
C SER A 557 -19.40 -0.16 -18.73
N ALA A 558 -18.90 -1.33 -19.14
CA ALA A 558 -19.38 -2.62 -18.71
C ALA A 558 -18.15 -3.48 -18.36
N TRP A 559 -17.28 -2.96 -17.51
CA TRP A 559 -16.02 -3.60 -17.18
C TRP A 559 -16.30 -4.93 -16.47
N PRO A 560 -16.01 -6.08 -17.12
CA PRO A 560 -16.29 -7.37 -16.52
C PRO A 560 -15.45 -7.57 -15.25
N ALA A 561 -16.06 -8.15 -14.23
CA ALA A 561 -15.31 -8.67 -13.09
C ALA A 561 -14.35 -9.78 -13.57
N TRP A 562 -13.24 -9.93 -12.86
CA TRP A 562 -12.24 -10.95 -13.09
C TRP A 562 -12.86 -12.35 -13.04
N ASN A 563 -12.44 -13.19 -13.99
CA ASN A 563 -12.89 -14.56 -14.12
C ASN A 563 -11.69 -15.43 -14.49
N ASP A 564 -11.33 -16.41 -13.66
CA ASP A 564 -10.15 -17.25 -13.88
C ASP A 564 -10.20 -18.06 -15.19
N ALA A 565 -11.39 -18.31 -15.75
CA ALA A 565 -11.54 -19.04 -17.01
C ALA A 565 -11.39 -18.14 -18.26
N ALA A 566 -11.58 -16.82 -18.10
CA ALA A 566 -11.47 -15.85 -19.18
C ALA A 566 -11.08 -14.48 -18.60
N PRO A 567 -9.86 -14.35 -18.05
CA PRO A 567 -9.48 -13.17 -17.30
C PRO A 567 -9.31 -11.97 -18.23
N LYS A 568 -9.83 -10.83 -17.78
CA LYS A 568 -9.79 -9.56 -18.52
C LYS A 568 -9.31 -8.47 -17.59
N LEU A 569 -8.53 -7.56 -18.17
CA LEU A 569 -8.09 -6.34 -17.51
C LEU A 569 -8.49 -5.11 -18.32
N LEU A 570 -8.52 -3.95 -17.66
CA LEU A 570 -8.66 -2.66 -18.32
C LEU A 570 -7.27 -2.05 -18.54
N ASN A 571 -6.92 -1.80 -19.80
CA ASN A 571 -5.76 -0.99 -20.14
C ASN A 571 -6.13 0.50 -20.01
N LEU A 572 -5.62 1.15 -18.99
CA LEU A 572 -5.73 2.59 -18.77
C LEU A 572 -4.59 3.28 -19.52
N ASN A 573 -4.92 3.80 -20.70
CA ASN A 573 -3.95 4.46 -21.56
C ASN A 573 -4.55 5.67 -22.28
N GLU A 574 -3.68 6.48 -22.89
CA GLU A 574 -4.01 7.57 -23.81
C GLU A 574 -3.06 7.56 -25.03
N THR A 575 -3.43 8.34 -26.06
CA THR A 575 -2.72 8.45 -27.34
C THR A 575 -2.68 9.90 -27.80
N GLY A 576 -1.92 10.17 -28.87
CA GLY A 576 -1.83 11.49 -29.45
C GLY A 576 -0.87 12.38 -28.66
N GLY A 577 -1.17 13.68 -28.61
CA GLY A 577 -0.33 14.67 -27.98
C GLY A 577 0.91 15.05 -28.79
N THR A 578 1.66 16.01 -28.25
CA THR A 578 2.92 16.51 -28.79
C THR A 578 4.08 15.87 -28.04
N PRO A 579 5.06 15.25 -28.73
CA PRO A 579 6.18 14.59 -28.07
C PRO A 579 7.11 15.60 -27.39
N TYR A 580 7.61 15.25 -26.21
CA TYR A 580 8.67 15.96 -25.50
C TYR A 580 9.65 14.99 -24.85
N THR A 581 10.88 15.45 -24.63
CA THR A 581 11.91 14.67 -23.93
C THR A 581 11.78 14.86 -22.43
N PHE A 582 11.61 13.75 -21.71
CA PHE A 582 11.70 13.69 -20.26
C PHE A 582 12.98 12.94 -19.87
N VAL A 583 13.74 13.47 -18.91
CA VAL A 583 14.93 12.77 -18.40
C VAL A 583 14.55 12.11 -17.08
N THR A 584 14.67 10.78 -17.02
CA THR A 584 14.35 10.01 -15.81
C THR A 584 15.29 10.37 -14.66
N GLN A 585 14.92 10.03 -13.43
CA GLN A 585 15.76 10.29 -12.25
C GLN A 585 17.11 9.52 -12.27
N TRP A 586 17.24 8.49 -13.10
CA TRP A 586 18.48 7.76 -13.37
C TRP A 586 19.20 8.23 -14.65
N GLY A 587 18.82 9.39 -15.20
CA GLY A 587 19.53 10.06 -16.28
C GLY A 587 19.23 9.56 -17.69
N VAL A 588 18.17 8.76 -17.87
CA VAL A 588 17.80 8.22 -19.18
C VAL A 588 16.77 9.14 -19.86
N PRO A 589 17.05 9.68 -21.07
CA PRO A 589 16.06 10.42 -21.82
C PRO A 589 15.02 9.46 -22.42
N VAL A 590 13.74 9.75 -22.19
CA VAL A 590 12.58 9.04 -22.73
C VAL A 590 11.64 10.03 -23.43
N THR A 591 10.83 9.54 -24.37
CA THR A 591 9.81 10.35 -25.04
C THR A 591 8.48 10.23 -24.31
N GLN A 592 7.90 11.36 -23.91
CA GLN A 592 6.53 11.44 -23.41
C GLN A 592 5.71 12.34 -24.33
N PHE A 593 4.39 12.37 -24.15
CA PHE A 593 3.49 13.16 -24.96
C PHE A 593 2.70 14.08 -24.05
N ALA A 594 2.55 15.36 -24.42
CA ALA A 594 1.76 16.34 -23.67
C ALA A 594 0.66 16.94 -24.55
N GLU A 595 -0.26 17.69 -23.96
CA GLU A 595 -1.21 18.51 -24.71
C GLU A 595 -0.49 19.52 -25.63
N PRO A 596 -1.13 19.96 -26.74
CA PRO A 596 -2.48 19.60 -27.18
C PRO A 596 -2.55 18.25 -27.91
N GLY A 597 -3.71 17.61 -27.82
CA GLY A 597 -4.11 16.48 -28.66
C GLY A 597 -4.04 15.12 -28.00
N LEU A 598 -3.88 15.05 -26.68
CA LEU A 598 -3.99 13.78 -25.95
C LEU A 598 -5.44 13.28 -25.97
N GLN A 599 -5.63 11.97 -26.10
CA GLN A 599 -6.94 11.33 -26.16
C GLN A 599 -6.94 9.98 -25.45
N ASN A 600 -7.97 9.71 -24.64
CA ASN A 600 -8.12 8.43 -23.97
C ASN A 600 -8.08 7.27 -24.98
N ALA A 601 -7.34 6.22 -24.64
CA ALA A 601 -7.25 4.96 -25.36
C ALA A 601 -7.60 3.78 -24.43
N ILE A 602 -8.55 4.02 -23.53
CA ILE A 602 -8.99 3.05 -22.52
C ILE A 602 -9.71 1.88 -23.20
N SER A 603 -9.24 0.67 -22.95
CA SER A 603 -9.75 -0.54 -23.59
C SER A 603 -9.68 -1.76 -22.68
N VAL A 604 -10.57 -2.74 -22.89
CA VAL A 604 -10.53 -4.02 -22.17
C VAL A 604 -9.68 -5.00 -22.97
N ALA A 605 -8.78 -5.72 -22.30
CA ALA A 605 -7.87 -6.67 -22.90
C ALA A 605 -7.96 -8.05 -22.23
N PRO A 606 -7.72 -9.15 -22.98
CA PRO A 606 -7.54 -10.48 -22.42
C PRO A 606 -6.24 -10.55 -21.60
N ALA A 607 -6.34 -10.74 -20.28
CA ALA A 607 -5.21 -10.64 -19.37
C ALA A 607 -4.17 -11.75 -19.59
N ASP A 608 -4.58 -12.91 -20.10
CA ASP A 608 -3.70 -14.05 -20.38
C ASP A 608 -2.71 -13.79 -21.51
N THR A 609 -3.20 -13.21 -22.61
CA THR A 609 -2.40 -12.95 -23.82
C THR A 609 -1.81 -11.54 -23.83
N TRP A 610 -2.23 -10.66 -22.92
CA TRP A 610 -1.74 -9.29 -22.80
C TRP A 610 -0.21 -9.26 -22.63
N GLU A 611 0.44 -8.26 -23.23
CA GLU A 611 1.88 -8.00 -23.08
C GLU A 611 2.76 -9.25 -23.30
N GLY A 612 2.48 -9.96 -24.40
CA GLY A 612 3.26 -11.12 -24.82
C GLY A 612 2.99 -12.39 -24.00
N GLY A 613 1.78 -12.57 -23.47
CA GLY A 613 1.43 -13.77 -22.69
C GLY A 613 1.67 -13.63 -21.19
N ARG A 614 1.49 -12.42 -20.64
CA ARG A 614 1.82 -12.10 -19.24
C ARG A 614 1.08 -12.96 -18.22
N GLY A 615 -0.20 -13.29 -18.44
CA GLY A 615 -0.93 -14.17 -17.52
C GLY A 615 -0.32 -15.57 -17.44
N ALA A 616 0.18 -16.12 -18.55
CA ALA A 616 0.90 -17.40 -18.55
C ALA A 616 2.22 -17.30 -17.77
N ARG A 617 2.97 -16.20 -17.92
CA ARG A 617 4.16 -15.96 -17.10
C ARG A 617 3.82 -15.85 -15.61
N CYS A 618 2.73 -15.17 -15.25
CA CYS A 618 2.31 -15.10 -13.86
C CYS A 618 1.85 -16.45 -13.28
N ALA A 619 1.29 -17.35 -14.08
CA ALA A 619 1.07 -18.73 -13.68
C ALA A 619 2.39 -19.50 -13.49
N PHE A 620 3.38 -19.25 -14.35
CA PHE A 620 4.72 -19.81 -14.22
C PHE A 620 5.44 -19.33 -12.95
N TYR A 621 5.47 -18.02 -12.67
CA TYR A 621 6.03 -17.46 -11.43
C TYR A 621 5.36 -18.05 -10.19
N LYS A 622 4.03 -18.24 -10.23
CA LYS A 622 3.28 -18.90 -9.16
C LYS A 622 3.72 -20.36 -8.95
N ALA A 623 4.03 -21.08 -10.03
CA ALA A 623 4.51 -22.47 -9.97
C ALA A 623 5.95 -22.60 -9.45
N LEU A 624 6.74 -21.51 -9.47
CA LEU A 624 8.02 -21.44 -8.79
C LEU A 624 7.87 -21.23 -7.27
N ALA A 625 6.64 -21.05 -6.79
CA ALA A 625 6.16 -21.32 -5.43
C ALA A 625 6.85 -22.53 -4.75
N PRO A 626 7.69 -22.48 -3.66
CA PRO A 626 8.06 -21.38 -2.76
C PRO A 626 9.45 -20.78 -3.00
N SER A 627 10.11 -21.07 -4.13
CA SER A 627 11.47 -20.61 -4.44
C SER A 627 11.56 -19.14 -4.87
N ILE A 628 10.45 -18.52 -5.28
CA ILE A 628 10.30 -17.06 -5.48
C ILE A 628 9.41 -16.57 -4.35
N PRO A 629 9.97 -16.01 -3.27
CA PRO A 629 9.22 -15.94 -2.01
C PRO A 629 8.35 -14.71 -1.96
N ALA A 630 7.31 -14.75 -2.77
CA ALA A 630 6.10 -13.99 -2.62
C ALA A 630 5.06 -14.85 -1.90
#